data_AF-A0A964U8F2-F1
#
_entry.id   AF-A0A964U8F2-F1
#
_cell.length_a   1.000
_cell.length_b   1.000
_cell.length_c   1.000
_cell.angle_alpha   90.00
_cell.angle_beta   90.00
_cell.angle_gamma   90.00
#
_symmetry.space_group_name_H-M   'P 1'
#
loop_
_entity.id
_entity.type
_entity.pdbx_description
1 polymer ?
#
loop_
_entity_poly.entity_id
_entity_poly.type
_entity_poly.pdbx_seq_one_letter_code
_entity_poly.pdbx_strand_id
1 'polypeptide(L)'
;MTLRHGLAALIAGLFVSACASNSPGSAVDEALVALQQEVARAGDYETLSRLGGEAAALSAAAKQDGDDSRALARASAAIRAFEAASYRPGIDTASFLEARTRAFTAALDAWQICEEGAPDPGLGQQCAHAAAVMHIHDSLVAGRVLAESVRGENWADAEESAASFASSVDNSWPAYDRDIAGLANSDMDATPFRKMAARSACNLQRRQGLAGLMSRHARNPAARDTRHAYLDAAARASAFLEIAPQGDACAREGEESLNCKGARERALGAYCDRFNSGEAA
;
A
#
# COMPACT_ATOMS: atom_id res chain seq x y z
N MET A 1 -51.86 -14.63 8.42
CA MET A 1 -51.70 -15.79 9.32
C MET A 1 -50.83 -16.81 8.58
N THR A 2 -49.51 -16.80 8.83
CA THR A 2 -48.72 -17.86 9.52
C THR A 2 -48.52 -19.12 8.64
N LEU A 3 -47.33 -19.67 8.36
CA LEU A 3 -45.99 -19.69 8.98
C LEU A 3 -44.91 -19.94 7.89
N ARG A 4 -43.73 -19.30 7.95
CA ARG A 4 -42.40 -19.87 8.29
C ARG A 4 -42.15 -21.34 7.89
N HIS A 5 -41.02 -21.58 7.20
CA HIS A 5 -39.92 -22.55 7.44
C HIS A 5 -39.35 -23.08 6.12
N GLY A 6 -38.05 -22.92 5.90
CA GLY A 6 -37.38 -23.55 4.75
C GLY A 6 -35.96 -23.05 4.45
N LEU A 7 -35.10 -22.91 5.46
CA LEU A 7 -33.66 -22.70 5.23
C LEU A 7 -32.85 -23.33 6.37
N ALA A 8 -32.68 -24.65 6.32
CA ALA A 8 -31.77 -25.41 7.17
C ALA A 8 -31.59 -26.83 6.59
N ALA A 9 -30.76 -26.98 5.55
CA ALA A 9 -30.23 -28.27 5.13
C ALA A 9 -29.08 -28.10 4.12
N LEU A 10 -27.91 -27.66 4.59
CA LEU A 10 -26.64 -27.83 3.87
C LEU A 10 -25.43 -27.72 4.81
N ILE A 11 -25.54 -28.34 6.00
CA ILE A 11 -24.41 -28.62 6.90
C ILE A 11 -24.64 -30.01 7.48
N ALA A 12 -24.50 -31.05 6.66
CA ALA A 12 -24.42 -32.44 7.11
C ALA A 12 -24.05 -33.33 5.92
N GLY A 13 -22.75 -33.52 5.69
CA GLY A 13 -22.31 -34.46 4.68
C GLY A 13 -20.88 -34.23 4.29
N LEU A 14 -19.95 -34.64 5.15
CA LEU A 14 -18.60 -35.10 4.80
C LEU A 14 -17.95 -35.68 6.06
N PHE A 15 -18.34 -36.89 6.41
CA PHE A 15 -17.57 -37.79 7.28
C PHE A 15 -17.71 -39.20 6.71
N VAL A 16 -16.80 -39.60 5.81
CA VAL A 16 -16.30 -40.98 5.71
C VAL A 16 -14.88 -40.96 5.11
N SER A 17 -13.93 -41.34 5.96
CA SER A 17 -12.69 -42.08 5.69
C SER A 17 -11.64 -41.49 4.73
N ALA A 18 -10.65 -40.82 5.31
CA ALA A 18 -9.26 -40.93 4.89
C ALA A 18 -8.36 -40.98 6.13
N CYS A 19 -7.89 -42.17 6.47
CA CYS A 19 -6.71 -42.32 7.31
C CYS A 19 -5.49 -41.88 6.49
N ALA A 20 -5.20 -40.59 6.53
CA ALA A 20 -3.90 -40.03 6.19
C ALA A 20 -3.49 -39.16 7.37
N SER A 21 -2.23 -39.25 7.75
CA SER A 21 -1.58 -38.50 8.82
C SER A 21 -1.71 -36.98 8.62
N ASN A 22 -2.86 -36.42 9.01
CA ASN A 22 -3.08 -34.98 9.04
C ASN A 22 -2.36 -34.42 10.26
N SER A 23 -1.12 -33.98 10.06
CA SER A 23 -0.55 -32.99 10.96
C SER A 23 -1.49 -31.76 10.92
N PRO A 24 -1.88 -31.18 12.07
CA PRO A 24 -2.70 -29.97 12.12
C PRO A 24 -2.12 -28.79 11.31
N GLY A 25 -0.84 -28.84 10.94
CA GLY A 25 -0.21 -27.88 10.02
C GLY A 25 -0.74 -27.96 8.58
N SER A 26 -0.99 -29.17 8.05
CA SER A 26 -1.35 -29.34 6.62
C SER A 26 -2.70 -28.71 6.22
N ALA A 27 -3.74 -28.86 7.04
CA ALA A 27 -5.06 -28.28 6.76
C ALA A 27 -5.07 -26.74 6.86
N VAL A 28 -4.19 -26.17 7.69
CA VAL A 28 -4.13 -24.71 7.87
C VAL A 28 -3.32 -24.05 6.77
N ASP A 29 -2.31 -24.73 6.24
CA ASP A 29 -1.58 -24.32 5.04
C ASP A 29 -2.49 -24.35 3.81
N GLU A 30 -3.34 -25.38 3.66
CA GLU A 30 -4.34 -25.45 2.57
C GLU A 30 -5.38 -24.32 2.65
N ALA A 31 -5.91 -24.04 3.84
CA ALA A 31 -6.87 -22.95 4.05
C ALA A 31 -6.24 -21.55 3.85
N LEU A 32 -4.93 -21.42 4.06
CA LEU A 32 -4.20 -20.18 3.79
C LEU A 32 -4.00 -19.98 2.29
N VAL A 33 -3.55 -21.02 1.59
CA VAL A 33 -3.38 -20.99 0.14
C VAL A 33 -4.71 -20.73 -0.55
N ALA A 34 -5.81 -21.35 -0.08
CA ALA A 34 -7.16 -21.10 -0.59
C ALA A 34 -7.56 -19.62 -0.41
N LEU A 35 -7.34 -19.05 0.77
CA LEU A 35 -7.62 -17.64 1.05
C LEU A 35 -6.80 -16.69 0.16
N GLN A 36 -5.52 -16.98 -0.05
CA GLN A 36 -4.67 -16.21 -0.96
C GLN A 36 -5.14 -16.29 -2.42
N GLN A 37 -5.58 -17.48 -2.86
CA GLN A 37 -6.16 -17.67 -4.19
C GLN A 37 -7.51 -16.94 -4.33
N GLU A 38 -8.34 -16.93 -3.30
CA GLU A 38 -9.60 -16.18 -3.29
C GLU A 38 -9.36 -14.68 -3.35
N VAL A 39 -8.41 -14.15 -2.59
CA VAL A 39 -7.98 -12.75 -2.68
C VAL A 39 -7.49 -12.41 -4.09
N ALA A 40 -6.72 -13.31 -4.72
CA ALA A 40 -6.24 -13.11 -6.08
C ALA A 40 -7.36 -13.16 -7.14
N ARG A 41 -8.44 -13.91 -6.90
CA ARG A 41 -9.58 -14.05 -7.81
C ARG A 41 -10.69 -13.03 -7.58
N ALA A 42 -10.77 -12.46 -6.37
CA ALA A 42 -11.82 -11.53 -6.01
C ALA A 42 -11.79 -10.29 -6.92
N GLY A 43 -12.96 -9.93 -7.44
CA GLY A 43 -13.13 -8.86 -8.42
C GLY A 43 -13.48 -7.50 -7.81
N ASP A 44 -14.10 -7.50 -6.63
CA ASP A 44 -14.78 -6.36 -6.05
C ASP A 44 -14.28 -5.99 -4.64
N TYR A 45 -14.60 -4.76 -4.23
CA TYR A 45 -14.19 -4.19 -2.94
C TYR A 45 -14.77 -4.96 -1.75
N GLU A 46 -16.06 -5.28 -1.78
CA GLU A 46 -16.78 -5.87 -0.64
C GLU A 46 -16.22 -7.26 -0.30
N THR A 47 -16.02 -8.09 -1.32
CA THR A 47 -15.42 -9.43 -1.18
C THR A 47 -14.01 -9.34 -0.62
N LEU A 48 -13.18 -8.44 -1.14
CA LEU A 48 -11.81 -8.27 -0.64
C LEU A 48 -11.76 -7.74 0.78
N SER A 49 -12.61 -6.77 1.12
CA SER A 49 -12.69 -6.21 2.47
C SER A 49 -13.14 -7.28 3.48
N ARG A 50 -14.12 -8.13 3.11
CA ARG A 50 -14.55 -9.27 3.92
C ARG A 50 -13.42 -10.29 4.11
N LEU A 51 -12.78 -10.73 3.02
CA LEU A 51 -11.67 -11.69 3.07
C LEU A 51 -10.50 -11.17 3.91
N GLY A 52 -10.18 -9.87 3.81
CA GLY A 52 -9.17 -9.23 4.63
C GLY A 52 -9.54 -9.23 6.12
N GLY A 53 -10.81 -8.98 6.45
CA GLY A 53 -11.31 -9.05 7.82
C GLY A 53 -11.24 -10.46 8.41
N GLU A 54 -11.62 -11.47 7.63
CA GLU A 54 -11.51 -12.88 8.02
C GLU A 54 -10.04 -13.29 8.24
N ALA A 55 -9.15 -12.88 7.34
CA ALA A 55 -7.71 -13.11 7.46
C ALA A 55 -7.13 -12.48 8.75
N ALA A 56 -7.50 -11.23 9.04
CA ALA A 56 -7.05 -10.53 10.25
C ALA A 56 -7.56 -11.21 11.53
N ALA A 57 -8.82 -11.64 11.57
CA ALA A 57 -9.37 -12.39 12.70
C ALA A 57 -8.64 -13.73 12.92
N LEU A 58 -8.31 -14.45 11.84
CA LEU A 58 -7.54 -15.69 11.90
C LEU A 58 -6.09 -15.46 12.33
N SER A 59 -5.48 -14.32 11.97
CA SER A 59 -4.16 -13.92 12.47
C SER A 59 -4.17 -13.76 14.00
N ALA A 60 -5.14 -13.00 14.52
CA ALA A 60 -5.27 -12.76 15.95
C ALA A 60 -5.49 -14.07 16.74
N ALA A 61 -6.31 -14.99 16.21
CA ALA A 61 -6.52 -16.31 16.80
C ALA A 61 -5.22 -17.14 16.82
N ALA A 62 -4.50 -17.21 15.70
CA ALA A 62 -3.22 -17.93 15.64
C ALA A 62 -2.18 -17.37 16.60
N LYS A 63 -2.15 -16.03 16.77
CA LYS A 63 -1.26 -15.38 17.73
C LYS A 63 -1.60 -15.76 19.17
N GLN A 64 -2.88 -15.84 19.52
CA GLN A 64 -3.34 -16.29 20.84
C GLN A 64 -2.98 -17.74 21.13
N ASP A 65 -2.94 -18.58 20.09
CA ASP A 65 -2.53 -19.99 20.17
C ASP A 65 -0.99 -20.17 20.21
N GLY A 66 -0.21 -19.08 20.08
CA GLY A 66 1.25 -19.11 20.04
C GLY A 66 1.85 -19.61 18.73
N ASP A 67 1.05 -19.64 17.64
CA ASP A 67 1.51 -20.02 16.29
C ASP A 67 1.85 -18.78 15.47
N ASP A 68 3.01 -18.19 15.78
CA ASP A 68 3.48 -16.94 15.16
C ASP A 68 3.70 -17.06 13.65
N SER A 69 4.11 -18.23 13.18
CA SER A 69 4.29 -18.51 11.75
C SER A 69 2.96 -18.37 10.99
N ARG A 70 1.90 -18.97 11.56
CA ARG A 70 0.56 -18.90 11.01
C ARG A 70 -0.05 -17.52 11.17
N ALA A 71 0.19 -16.85 12.30
CA ALA A 71 -0.26 -15.49 12.52
C ALA A 71 0.32 -14.54 11.45
N LEU A 72 1.63 -14.60 11.20
CA LEU A 72 2.30 -13.81 10.16
C LEU A 72 1.71 -14.06 8.77
N ALA A 73 1.54 -15.33 8.40
CA ALA A 73 0.92 -15.72 7.14
C ALA A 73 -0.49 -15.15 6.94
N ARG A 74 -1.32 -15.20 7.99
CA ARG A 74 -2.70 -14.68 7.96
C ARG A 74 -2.73 -13.15 7.94
N ALA A 75 -1.85 -12.49 8.69
CA ALA A 75 -1.69 -11.04 8.61
C ALA A 75 -1.25 -10.61 7.20
N SER A 76 -0.31 -11.32 6.58
CA SER A 76 0.11 -11.05 5.19
C SER A 76 -1.05 -11.22 4.19
N ALA A 77 -1.89 -12.25 4.36
CA ALA A 77 -3.09 -12.41 3.54
C ALA A 77 -4.08 -11.23 3.73
N ALA A 78 -4.25 -10.75 4.97
CA ALA A 78 -5.10 -9.59 5.27
C ALA A 78 -4.58 -8.31 4.60
N ILE A 79 -3.27 -8.04 4.72
CA ILE A 79 -2.60 -6.93 4.05
C ILE A 79 -2.88 -6.96 2.56
N ARG A 80 -2.61 -8.09 1.89
CA ARG A 80 -2.82 -8.24 0.44
C ARG A 80 -4.27 -8.00 0.03
N ALA A 81 -5.23 -8.50 0.80
CA ALA A 81 -6.65 -8.30 0.54
C ALA A 81 -7.05 -6.83 0.64
N PHE A 82 -6.65 -6.14 1.71
CA PHE A 82 -6.97 -4.73 1.90
C PHE A 82 -6.23 -3.81 0.93
N GLU A 83 -4.98 -4.12 0.58
CA GLU A 83 -4.28 -3.41 -0.49
C GLU A 83 -5.01 -3.58 -1.83
N ALA A 84 -5.36 -4.81 -2.20
CA ALA A 84 -6.13 -5.09 -3.40
C ALA A 84 -7.48 -4.37 -3.39
N ALA A 85 -8.14 -4.22 -2.24
CA ALA A 85 -9.39 -3.49 -2.09
C ALA A 85 -9.18 -1.99 -2.34
N SER A 86 -8.10 -1.41 -1.77
CA SER A 86 -7.76 0.00 -1.92
C SER A 86 -7.38 0.41 -3.35
N TYR A 87 -6.96 -0.53 -4.19
CA TYR A 87 -6.65 -0.25 -5.60
C TYR A 87 -7.78 -0.57 -6.56
N ARG A 88 -8.97 -0.94 -6.07
CA ARG A 88 -10.09 -1.27 -6.95
C ARG A 88 -10.52 -0.06 -7.78
N PRO A 89 -10.72 -0.22 -9.10
CA PRO A 89 -11.26 0.84 -9.93
C PRO A 89 -12.63 1.29 -9.42
N GLY A 90 -12.86 2.60 -9.38
CA GLY A 90 -14.17 3.18 -9.07
C GLY A 90 -14.52 3.26 -7.58
N ILE A 91 -13.65 2.82 -6.66
CA ILE A 91 -13.91 3.01 -5.23
C ILE A 91 -13.83 4.50 -4.87
N ASP A 92 -14.71 4.94 -3.98
CA ASP A 92 -14.68 6.28 -3.42
C ASP A 92 -13.48 6.47 -2.46
N THR A 93 -13.28 7.71 -2.02
CA THR A 93 -12.18 8.05 -1.11
C THR A 93 -12.37 7.47 0.28
N ALA A 94 -13.60 7.37 0.79
CA ALA A 94 -13.84 6.82 2.12
C ALA A 94 -13.49 5.33 2.18
N SER A 95 -13.94 4.56 1.19
CA SER A 95 -13.63 3.14 0.99
C SER A 95 -12.13 2.91 0.76
N PHE A 96 -11.47 3.79 0.01
CA PHE A 96 -10.01 3.77 -0.13
C PHE A 96 -9.31 3.93 1.23
N LEU A 97 -9.69 4.97 1.99
CA LEU A 97 -9.08 5.27 3.28
C LEU A 97 -9.32 4.14 4.27
N GLU A 98 -10.55 3.62 4.34
CA GLU A 98 -10.89 2.47 5.18
C GLU A 98 -10.00 1.26 4.87
N ALA A 99 -9.90 0.87 3.60
CA ALA A 99 -9.07 -0.26 3.20
C ALA A 99 -7.58 0.00 3.48
N ARG A 100 -7.06 1.20 3.24
CA ARG A 100 -5.66 1.53 3.56
C ARG A 100 -5.38 1.53 5.06
N THR A 101 -6.30 2.01 5.88
CA THR A 101 -6.17 1.97 7.34
C THR A 101 -6.16 0.52 7.83
N ARG A 102 -7.07 -0.33 7.33
CA ARG A 102 -7.07 -1.76 7.67
C ARG A 102 -5.81 -2.48 7.20
N ALA A 103 -5.31 -2.16 6.00
CA ALA A 103 -4.03 -2.68 5.52
C ALA A 103 -2.86 -2.28 6.42
N PHE A 104 -2.85 -1.03 6.88
CA PHE A 104 -1.84 -0.51 7.81
C PHE A 104 -1.90 -1.19 9.17
N THR A 105 -3.09 -1.36 9.75
CA THR A 105 -3.25 -2.10 11.01
C THR A 105 -2.77 -3.55 10.89
N ALA A 106 -3.16 -4.26 9.83
CA ALA A 106 -2.69 -5.61 9.58
C ALA A 106 -1.17 -5.68 9.37
N ALA A 107 -0.58 -4.63 8.78
CA ALA A 107 0.86 -4.52 8.59
C ALA A 107 1.61 -4.26 9.91
N LEU A 108 1.06 -3.43 10.80
CA LEU A 108 1.59 -3.26 12.16
C LEU A 108 1.60 -4.58 12.93
N ASP A 109 0.48 -5.33 12.90
CA ASP A 109 0.38 -6.63 13.56
C ASP A 109 1.41 -7.62 12.99
N ALA A 110 1.52 -7.69 11.65
CA ALA A 110 2.52 -8.54 10.99
C ALA A 110 3.95 -8.15 11.34
N TRP A 111 4.25 -6.84 11.38
CA TRP A 111 5.56 -6.33 11.73
C TRP A 111 5.95 -6.68 13.16
N GLN A 112 5.03 -6.51 14.11
CA GLN A 112 5.26 -6.89 15.50
C GLN A 112 5.60 -8.39 15.62
N ILE A 113 4.87 -9.26 14.91
CA ILE A 113 5.17 -10.70 14.88
C ILE A 113 6.58 -10.96 14.34
N CYS A 114 7.03 -10.21 13.33
CA CYS A 114 8.37 -10.31 12.78
C CYS A 114 9.46 -9.83 13.76
N GLU A 115 9.24 -8.72 14.48
CA GLU A 115 10.15 -8.23 15.51
C GLU A 115 10.31 -9.20 16.68
N GLU A 116 9.28 -9.97 16.98
CA GLU A 116 9.29 -11.04 17.99
C GLU A 116 10.05 -12.30 17.51
N GLY A 117 10.56 -12.32 16.28
CA GLY A 117 11.43 -13.37 15.76
C GLY A 117 10.68 -14.53 15.10
N ALA A 118 9.42 -14.33 14.69
CA ALA A 118 8.70 -15.34 13.93
C ALA A 118 9.49 -15.70 12.65
N PRO A 119 9.59 -17.00 12.30
CA PRO A 119 10.11 -17.36 11.00
C PRO A 119 9.17 -16.82 9.91
N ASP A 120 9.71 -16.47 8.74
CA ASP A 120 8.94 -16.08 7.56
C ASP A 120 8.81 -17.30 6.62
N PRO A 121 7.82 -18.20 6.83
CA PRO A 121 7.65 -19.40 6.02
C PRO A 121 7.07 -19.03 4.65
N GLY A 122 7.88 -19.14 3.61
CA GLY A 122 7.52 -18.82 2.22
C GLY A 122 8.72 -18.24 1.49
N LEU A 123 8.55 -17.74 0.26
CA LEU A 123 9.62 -17.05 -0.50
C LEU A 123 10.04 -15.69 0.13
N GLY A 124 10.15 -15.61 1.46
CA GLY A 124 11.01 -14.68 2.22
C GLY A 124 10.69 -13.19 2.14
N GLN A 125 9.43 -12.76 2.12
CA GLN A 125 9.10 -11.34 1.97
C GLN A 125 7.86 -10.88 2.74
N GLN A 126 7.34 -11.62 3.71
CA GLN A 126 6.13 -11.21 4.46
C GLN A 126 6.43 -10.06 5.41
N CYS A 127 7.53 -10.13 6.17
CA CYS A 127 7.95 -9.01 7.02
C CYS A 127 8.37 -7.80 6.17
N ALA A 128 9.05 -8.04 5.05
CA ALA A 128 9.40 -6.99 4.10
C ALA A 128 8.17 -6.29 3.52
N HIS A 129 7.13 -7.06 3.16
CA HIS A 129 5.87 -6.52 2.68
C HIS A 129 5.13 -5.75 3.78
N ALA A 130 5.08 -6.25 5.01
CA ALA A 130 4.47 -5.56 6.14
C ALA A 130 5.13 -4.20 6.40
N ALA A 131 6.47 -4.17 6.53
CA ALA A 131 7.19 -2.92 6.71
C ALA A 131 6.96 -1.96 5.53
N ALA A 132 6.95 -2.47 4.29
CA ALA A 132 6.71 -1.66 3.11
C ALA A 132 5.34 -0.99 3.16
N VAL A 133 4.30 -1.72 3.59
CA VAL A 133 2.93 -1.21 3.71
C VAL A 133 2.83 -0.15 4.81
N MET A 134 3.47 -0.38 5.95
CA MET A 134 3.53 0.59 7.05
C MET A 134 4.19 1.89 6.60
N HIS A 135 5.38 1.80 6.01
CA HIS A 135 6.19 2.95 5.65
C HIS A 135 5.65 3.76 4.47
N ILE A 136 4.88 3.13 3.56
CA ILE A 136 4.30 3.83 2.42
C ILE A 136 2.88 4.37 2.69
N HIS A 137 2.22 3.95 3.77
CA HIS A 137 0.81 4.24 4.03
C HIS A 137 0.49 5.73 3.90
N ASP A 138 1.24 6.58 4.61
CA ASP A 138 1.00 8.02 4.65
C ASP A 138 1.10 8.65 3.26
N SER A 139 2.14 8.34 2.49
CA SER A 139 2.30 8.86 1.12
C SER A 139 1.16 8.44 0.19
N LEU A 140 0.61 7.21 0.32
CA LEU A 140 -0.53 6.77 -0.49
C LEU A 140 -1.82 7.50 -0.12
N VAL A 141 -2.06 7.68 1.19
CA VAL A 141 -3.22 8.42 1.71
C VAL A 141 -3.13 9.89 1.29
N ALA A 142 -1.99 10.52 1.54
CA ALA A 142 -1.70 11.90 1.16
C ALA A 142 -1.89 12.13 -0.34
N GLY A 143 -1.37 11.23 -1.20
CA GLY A 143 -1.55 11.32 -2.64
C GLY A 143 -3.01 11.18 -3.08
N ARG A 144 -3.83 10.39 -2.37
CA ARG A 144 -5.27 10.28 -2.63
C ARG A 144 -6.00 11.55 -2.26
N VAL A 145 -5.78 12.05 -1.04
CA VAL A 145 -6.46 13.23 -0.49
C VAL A 145 -6.09 14.49 -1.26
N LEU A 146 -4.79 14.74 -1.47
CA LEU A 146 -4.29 15.87 -2.26
C LEU A 146 -5.11 16.08 -3.53
N ALA A 147 -5.33 15.00 -4.25
CA ALA A 147 -5.92 15.08 -5.55
C ALA A 147 -7.44 15.15 -5.58
N GLU A 148 -8.12 14.67 -4.54
CA GLU A 148 -9.53 15.03 -4.34
C GLU A 148 -9.65 16.50 -3.93
N SER A 149 -8.80 16.97 -3.02
CA SER A 149 -8.78 18.35 -2.55
C SER A 149 -8.51 19.34 -3.68
N VAL A 150 -7.56 19.05 -4.60
CA VAL A 150 -7.33 19.88 -5.80
C VAL A 150 -8.55 19.90 -6.73
N ARG A 151 -9.26 18.77 -6.89
CA ARG A 151 -10.48 18.74 -7.74
C ARG A 151 -11.65 19.47 -7.10
N GLY A 152 -11.75 19.44 -5.78
CA GLY A 152 -12.75 20.18 -5.01
C GLY A 152 -12.34 21.63 -4.71
N GLU A 153 -11.19 22.09 -5.23
CA GLU A 153 -10.60 23.41 -4.95
C GLU A 153 -10.41 23.70 -3.45
N ASN A 154 -10.25 22.66 -2.62
CA ASN A 154 -9.86 22.78 -1.23
C ASN A 154 -8.33 22.88 -1.11
N TRP A 155 -7.80 24.08 -1.33
CA TRP A 155 -6.36 24.32 -1.42
C TRP A 155 -5.60 24.10 -0.11
N ALA A 156 -6.24 24.31 1.05
CA ALA A 156 -5.63 24.09 2.36
C ALA A 156 -5.33 22.60 2.58
N ASP A 157 -6.35 21.73 2.44
CA ASP A 157 -6.18 20.29 2.57
C ASP A 157 -5.24 19.73 1.49
N ALA A 158 -5.25 20.32 0.29
CA ALA A 158 -4.34 19.94 -0.79
C ALA A 158 -2.88 20.24 -0.42
N GLU A 159 -2.59 21.43 0.09
CA GLU A 159 -1.24 21.82 0.52
C GLU A 159 -0.75 20.95 1.68
N GLU A 160 -1.59 20.73 2.69
CA GLU A 160 -1.29 19.84 3.82
C GLU A 160 -1.00 18.41 3.35
N SER A 161 -1.81 17.90 2.41
CA SER A 161 -1.59 16.57 1.83
C SER A 161 -0.28 16.49 1.05
N ALA A 162 0.09 17.52 0.28
CA ALA A 162 1.37 17.55 -0.40
C ALA A 162 2.55 17.57 0.59
N ALA A 163 2.43 18.34 1.68
CA ALA A 163 3.43 18.39 2.74
C ALA A 163 3.54 17.04 3.49
N SER A 164 2.42 16.38 3.78
CA SER A 164 2.37 15.04 4.38
C SER A 164 3.05 14.00 3.48
N PHE A 165 2.81 14.07 2.17
CA PHE A 165 3.51 13.22 1.20
C PHE A 165 5.03 13.44 1.27
N ALA A 166 5.47 14.70 1.20
CA ALA A 166 6.89 15.06 1.28
C ALA A 166 7.54 14.55 2.57
N SER A 167 6.87 14.74 3.70
CA SER A 167 7.33 14.24 5.01
C SER A 167 7.46 12.72 5.04
N SER A 168 6.52 11.99 4.43
CA SER A 168 6.61 10.53 4.32
C SER A 168 7.82 10.09 3.49
N VAL A 169 8.13 10.79 2.39
CA VAL A 169 9.33 10.53 1.58
C VAL A 169 10.62 10.74 2.37
N ASP A 170 10.69 11.80 3.18
CA ASP A 170 11.91 12.11 3.94
C ASP A 170 12.11 11.20 5.16
N ASN A 171 11.02 10.78 5.80
CA ASN A 171 11.07 10.13 7.11
C ASN A 171 10.76 8.64 7.06
N SER A 172 9.64 8.27 6.43
CA SER A 172 9.15 6.89 6.43
C SER A 172 9.89 6.03 5.40
N TRP A 173 10.20 6.59 4.22
CA TRP A 173 10.83 5.80 3.17
C TRP A 173 12.26 5.35 3.52
N PRO A 174 13.13 6.19 4.09
CA PRO A 174 14.43 5.74 4.58
C PRO A 174 14.34 4.86 5.84
N ALA A 175 13.26 4.99 6.62
CA ALA A 175 13.04 4.13 7.79
C ALA A 175 12.84 2.67 7.40
N TYR A 176 12.14 2.40 6.29
CA TYR A 176 12.02 1.05 5.73
C TYR A 176 13.36 0.36 5.55
N ASP A 177 14.33 1.02 4.90
CA ASP A 177 15.64 0.42 4.63
C ASP A 177 16.38 0.07 5.92
N ARG A 178 16.25 0.91 6.96
CA ARG A 178 16.83 0.64 8.28
C ARG A 178 16.14 -0.54 8.96
N ASP A 179 14.82 -0.58 8.92
CA ASP A 179 14.02 -1.58 9.63
C ASP A 179 14.21 -2.97 9.02
N ILE A 180 14.26 -3.09 7.69
CA ILE A 180 14.54 -4.37 7.02
C ILE A 180 15.97 -4.85 7.25
N ALA A 181 16.96 -3.95 7.26
CA ALA A 181 18.35 -4.31 7.56
C ALA A 181 18.54 -4.84 9.00
N GLY A 182 17.65 -4.46 9.93
CA GLY A 182 17.68 -4.88 11.33
C GLY A 182 17.03 -6.23 11.63
N LEU A 183 16.32 -6.85 10.68
CA LEU A 183 15.66 -8.13 10.89
C LEU A 183 16.67 -9.27 11.02
N ALA A 184 16.42 -10.20 11.95
CA ALA A 184 17.31 -11.33 12.25
C ALA A 184 17.51 -12.31 11.07
N ASN A 185 16.66 -12.22 10.04
CA ASN A 185 16.74 -13.01 8.82
C ASN A 185 17.29 -12.13 7.69
N SER A 186 18.59 -12.25 7.41
CA SER A 186 19.36 -11.30 6.59
C SER A 186 19.20 -11.42 5.06
N ASP A 187 18.29 -12.26 4.57
CA ASP A 187 18.04 -12.49 3.13
C ASP A 187 16.79 -11.73 2.60
N MET A 188 16.31 -10.71 3.31
CA MET A 188 15.10 -9.98 2.94
C MET A 188 15.37 -8.99 1.79
N ASP A 189 14.66 -9.16 0.67
CA ASP A 189 14.77 -8.30 -0.52
C ASP A 189 13.89 -7.04 -0.41
N ALA A 190 14.48 -5.87 -0.68
CA ALA A 190 13.82 -4.56 -0.64
C ALA A 190 12.90 -4.28 -1.84
N THR A 191 12.87 -5.16 -2.84
CA THR A 191 12.06 -5.02 -4.07
C THR A 191 10.58 -4.67 -3.82
N PRO A 192 9.86 -5.26 -2.84
CA PRO A 192 8.47 -4.90 -2.57
C PRO A 192 8.31 -3.41 -2.26
N PHE A 193 9.13 -2.86 -1.39
CA PHE A 193 9.07 -1.46 -1.03
C PHE A 193 9.43 -0.54 -2.18
N ARG A 194 10.52 -0.82 -2.92
CA ARG A 194 10.87 -0.01 -4.11
C ARG A 194 9.71 0.07 -5.10
N LYS A 195 9.02 -1.05 -5.35
CA LYS A 195 7.81 -1.08 -6.19
C LYS A 195 6.65 -0.29 -5.59
N MET A 196 6.48 -0.30 -4.26
CA MET A 196 5.43 0.46 -3.57
C MET A 196 5.71 1.97 -3.52
N ALA A 197 6.96 2.38 -3.29
CA ALA A 197 7.41 3.76 -3.39
C ALA A 197 7.23 4.32 -4.81
N ALA A 198 7.64 3.56 -5.82
CA ALA A 198 7.37 3.87 -7.22
C ALA A 198 5.87 4.00 -7.49
N ARG A 199 5.03 3.05 -7.03
CA ARG A 199 3.56 3.15 -7.15
C ARG A 199 2.99 4.38 -6.45
N SER A 200 3.48 4.72 -5.26
CA SER A 200 3.03 5.89 -4.50
C SER A 200 3.37 7.19 -5.22
N ALA A 201 4.63 7.34 -5.65
CA ALA A 201 5.09 8.46 -6.47
C ALA A 201 4.33 8.55 -7.80
N CYS A 202 4.03 7.40 -8.42
CA CYS A 202 3.25 7.36 -9.64
C CYS A 202 1.77 7.57 -9.43
N ASN A 203 1.20 7.33 -8.26
CA ASN A 203 -0.16 7.73 -7.93
C ASN A 203 -0.26 9.25 -7.75
N LEU A 204 0.79 9.87 -7.19
CA LEU A 204 0.94 11.33 -7.13
C LEU A 204 0.97 11.94 -8.56
N GLN A 205 1.61 11.26 -9.53
CA GLN A 205 1.72 11.71 -10.94
C GLN A 205 0.56 11.31 -11.87
N ARG A 206 0.02 10.08 -11.75
CA ARG A 206 -0.99 9.47 -12.65
C ARG A 206 -2.25 10.29 -12.78
N ARG A 207 -2.46 11.22 -11.86
CA ARG A 207 -3.47 12.25 -11.96
C ARG A 207 -2.93 13.39 -12.83
N GLN A 208 -2.44 13.03 -14.03
CA GLN A 208 -1.90 13.95 -15.01
C GLN A 208 -2.88 15.12 -15.14
N GLY A 209 -2.39 16.31 -14.85
CA GLY A 209 -3.22 17.50 -14.79
C GLY A 209 -3.49 18.03 -13.38
N LEU A 210 -2.97 17.47 -12.28
CA LEU A 210 -2.97 18.18 -10.98
C LEU A 210 -2.17 19.49 -11.06
N ALA A 211 -0.93 19.42 -11.55
CA ALA A 211 -0.13 20.63 -11.80
C ALA A 211 -0.82 21.56 -12.81
N GLY A 212 -1.48 21.00 -13.83
CA GLY A 212 -2.27 21.75 -14.81
C GLY A 212 -3.52 22.42 -14.22
N LEU A 213 -4.23 21.74 -13.33
CA LEU A 213 -5.38 22.23 -12.57
C LEU A 213 -4.91 23.39 -11.68
N MET A 214 -3.91 23.19 -10.84
CA MET A 214 -3.34 24.24 -10.01
C MET A 214 -2.85 25.44 -10.85
N SER A 215 -2.29 25.19 -12.04
CA SER A 215 -1.88 26.25 -12.97
C SER A 215 -3.05 27.10 -13.49
N ARG A 216 -4.21 26.49 -13.75
CA ARG A 216 -5.41 27.23 -14.18
C ARG A 216 -5.91 28.20 -13.11
N HIS A 217 -5.64 27.88 -11.84
CA HIS A 217 -5.95 28.73 -10.69
C HIS A 217 -4.75 29.56 -10.21
N ALA A 218 -3.73 29.80 -11.05
CA ALA A 218 -2.49 30.49 -10.62
C ALA A 218 -2.67 31.93 -10.08
N ARG A 219 -3.84 32.55 -10.32
CA ARG A 219 -4.20 33.85 -9.70
C ARG A 219 -4.67 33.72 -8.24
N ASN A 220 -5.01 32.52 -7.79
CA ASN A 220 -5.29 32.20 -6.40
C ASN A 220 -3.96 31.91 -5.69
N PRO A 221 -3.58 32.72 -4.69
CA PRO A 221 -2.35 32.48 -3.91
C PRO A 221 -2.30 31.08 -3.30
N ALA A 222 -3.42 30.59 -2.74
CA ALA A 222 -3.47 29.27 -2.12
C ALA A 222 -3.19 28.16 -3.14
N ALA A 223 -3.75 28.23 -4.35
CA ALA A 223 -3.48 27.25 -5.41
C ALA A 223 -2.02 27.27 -5.89
N ARG A 224 -1.36 28.44 -5.86
CA ARG A 224 0.07 28.57 -6.15
C ARG A 224 0.93 27.94 -5.06
N ASP A 225 0.56 28.16 -3.80
CA ASP A 225 1.31 27.63 -2.66
C ASP A 225 1.15 26.10 -2.58
N THR A 226 -0.07 25.57 -2.82
CA THR A 226 -0.31 24.13 -3.06
C THR A 226 0.57 23.58 -4.19
N ARG A 227 0.73 24.32 -5.30
CA ARG A 227 1.60 23.89 -6.41
C ARG A 227 3.06 23.79 -5.97
N HIS A 228 3.55 24.74 -5.19
CA HIS A 228 4.91 24.68 -4.68
C HIS A 228 5.11 23.46 -3.78
N ALA A 229 4.17 23.19 -2.87
CA ALA A 229 4.21 22.00 -2.03
C ALA A 229 4.16 20.70 -2.85
N TYR A 230 3.31 20.63 -3.87
CA TYR A 230 3.24 19.50 -4.79
C TYR A 230 4.57 19.26 -5.54
N LEU A 231 5.17 20.34 -6.07
CA LEU A 231 6.45 20.25 -6.76
C LEU A 231 7.58 19.80 -5.82
N ASP A 232 7.53 20.22 -4.55
CA ASP A 232 8.47 19.77 -3.52
C ASP A 232 8.33 18.26 -3.26
N ALA A 233 7.11 17.78 -3.04
CA ALA A 233 6.82 16.36 -2.85
C ALA A 233 7.26 15.51 -4.05
N ALA A 234 6.97 15.95 -5.28
CA ALA A 234 7.38 15.26 -6.49
C ALA A 234 8.92 15.25 -6.66
N ALA A 235 9.59 16.35 -6.32
CA ALA A 235 11.05 16.45 -6.38
C ALA A 235 11.72 15.50 -5.38
N ARG A 236 11.22 15.41 -4.14
CA ARG A 236 11.69 14.47 -3.12
C ARG A 236 11.52 13.03 -3.56
N ALA A 237 10.33 12.67 -4.05
CA ALA A 237 10.05 11.32 -4.55
C ALA A 237 10.95 10.96 -5.74
N SER A 238 11.15 11.89 -6.68
CA SER A 238 12.09 11.73 -7.78
C SER A 238 13.52 11.51 -7.30
N ALA A 239 13.96 12.27 -6.30
CA ALA A 239 15.31 12.13 -5.75
C ALA A 239 15.50 10.79 -5.04
N PHE A 240 14.53 10.36 -4.22
CA PHE A 240 14.56 9.07 -3.54
C PHE A 240 14.61 7.90 -4.51
N LEU A 241 13.83 7.97 -5.60
CA LEU A 241 13.83 6.95 -6.65
C LEU A 241 15.01 7.08 -7.63
N GLU A 242 15.97 7.97 -7.33
CA GLU A 242 17.18 8.21 -8.14
C GLU A 242 16.86 8.60 -9.60
N ILE A 243 15.73 9.25 -9.82
CA ILE A 243 15.29 9.69 -11.14
C ILE A 243 16.00 11.00 -11.50
N ALA A 244 16.80 10.96 -12.56
CA ALA A 244 17.49 12.14 -13.07
C ALA A 244 16.50 13.20 -13.57
N PRO A 245 16.70 14.50 -13.26
CA PRO A 245 15.83 15.57 -13.74
C PRO A 245 15.88 15.68 -15.28
N GLN A 246 14.80 16.18 -15.88
CA GLN A 246 14.77 16.41 -17.33
C GLN A 246 15.46 17.72 -17.71
N GLY A 247 16.53 17.61 -18.51
CA GLY A 247 17.31 18.74 -19.03
C GLY A 247 18.24 19.40 -18.00
N ASP A 248 18.85 20.52 -18.37
CA ASP A 248 19.86 21.22 -17.56
C ASP A 248 19.26 22.15 -16.48
N ALA A 249 17.98 21.95 -16.12
CA ALA A 249 17.25 22.84 -15.22
C ALA A 249 17.67 22.70 -13.74
N CYS A 250 18.50 21.72 -13.41
CA CYS A 250 19.13 21.51 -12.11
C CYS A 250 20.65 21.61 -12.29
N ALA A 251 21.13 22.79 -12.69
CA ALA A 251 22.52 23.00 -13.13
C ALA A 251 23.53 22.86 -11.98
N ARG A 252 23.07 22.82 -10.72
CA ARG A 252 23.89 22.56 -9.54
C ARG A 252 23.28 21.44 -8.70
N GLU A 253 24.16 20.65 -8.09
CA GLU A 253 23.78 19.70 -7.06
C GLU A 253 23.09 20.43 -5.89
N GLY A 254 21.96 19.90 -5.41
CA GLY A 254 21.16 20.52 -4.36
C GLY A 254 20.33 21.74 -4.80
N GLU A 255 20.20 22.03 -6.10
CA GLU A 255 19.36 23.15 -6.55
C GLU A 255 17.86 22.89 -6.28
N GLU A 256 17.25 23.74 -5.45
CA GLU A 256 15.81 23.67 -5.09
C GLU A 256 14.95 24.72 -5.82
N SER A 257 15.43 25.27 -6.93
CA SER A 257 14.65 26.25 -7.70
C SER A 257 13.34 25.63 -8.19
N LEU A 258 12.28 26.45 -8.34
CA LEU A 258 11.01 25.98 -8.89
C LEU A 258 11.17 25.35 -10.29
N ASN A 259 12.15 25.83 -11.06
CA ASN A 259 12.51 25.26 -12.35
C ASN A 259 13.07 23.84 -12.22
N CYS A 260 14.00 23.61 -11.28
CA CYS A 260 14.53 22.28 -11.00
C CYS A 260 13.45 21.34 -10.45
N LYS A 261 12.62 21.80 -9.49
CA LYS A 261 11.50 20.99 -8.95
C LYS A 261 10.51 20.60 -10.06
N GLY A 262 10.20 21.53 -10.97
CA GLY A 262 9.40 21.25 -12.16
C GLY A 262 10.06 20.26 -13.13
N ALA A 263 11.39 20.29 -13.28
CA ALA A 263 12.10 19.33 -14.12
C ALA A 263 12.13 17.91 -13.52
N ARG A 264 12.23 17.80 -12.19
CA ARG A 264 12.09 16.53 -11.47
C ARG A 264 10.68 15.97 -11.55
N GLU A 265 9.66 16.82 -11.41
CA GLU A 265 8.26 16.40 -11.57
C GLU A 265 7.99 15.82 -12.95
N ARG A 266 8.45 16.48 -14.03
CA ARG A 266 8.33 15.94 -15.39
C ARG A 266 9.10 14.63 -15.59
N ALA A 267 10.29 14.52 -15.01
CA ALA A 267 11.07 13.30 -15.05
C ALA A 267 10.36 12.14 -14.34
N LEU A 268 9.78 12.41 -13.17
CA LEU A 268 8.95 11.46 -12.44
C LEU A 268 7.72 11.05 -13.25
N GLY A 269 7.06 12.00 -13.93
CA GLY A 269 5.97 11.70 -14.87
C GLY A 269 6.38 10.71 -15.96
N ALA A 270 7.50 10.96 -16.64
CA ALA A 270 8.01 10.06 -17.69
C ALA A 270 8.48 8.70 -17.15
N TYR A 271 9.05 8.66 -15.94
CA TYR A 271 9.31 7.40 -15.24
C TYR A 271 8.01 6.63 -14.99
N CYS A 272 6.97 7.32 -14.51
CA CYS A 272 5.69 6.70 -14.18
C CYS A 272 4.94 6.18 -15.40
N ASP A 273 5.04 6.85 -16.55
CA ASP A 273 4.49 6.33 -17.80
C ASP A 273 5.14 4.99 -18.17
N ARG A 274 6.48 4.88 -18.06
CA ARG A 274 7.22 3.62 -18.29
C ARG A 274 6.96 2.56 -17.23
N PHE A 275 6.83 2.96 -15.97
CA PHE A 275 6.52 2.05 -14.86
C PHE A 275 5.14 1.41 -15.04
N ASN A 276 4.15 2.19 -15.49
CA ASN A 276 2.80 1.68 -15.73
C ASN A 276 2.69 0.87 -17.04
N SER A 277 3.55 1.09 -18.03
CA SER A 277 3.63 0.26 -19.25
C SER A 277 4.39 -1.06 -19.03
N GLY A 278 5.05 -1.23 -17.89
CA GLY A 278 5.89 -2.38 -17.58
C GLY A 278 7.29 -2.31 -18.20
N GLU A 279 7.69 -1.17 -18.74
CA GLU A 279 9.00 -0.93 -19.38
C GLU A 279 10.08 -0.48 -18.39
N ALA A 280 9.70 0.00 -17.19
CA ALA A 280 10.63 0.27 -16.10
C ALA A 280 10.49 -0.83 -15.03
N ALA A 281 11.54 -1.64 -14.87
CA ALA A 281 11.71 -2.60 -13.78
C ALA A 281 12.89 -2.19 -12.89
#